data_AF-A0A661L5K9-F1
#
_entry.id   AF-A0A661L5K9-F1
#
_cell.length_a   1.000
_cell.length_b   1.000
_cell.length_c   1.000
_cell.angle_alpha   90.00
_cell.angle_beta   90.00
_cell.angle_gamma   90.00
#
_symmetry.space_group_name_H-M   'P 1'
#
loop_
_entity.id
_entity.type
_entity.pdbx_description
1 polymer ?
#
loop_
_entity_poly.entity_id
_entity_poly.type
_entity_poly.pdbx_seq_one_letter_code
_entity_poly.pdbx_strand_id
1 'polypeptide(L)'
;MGFIEYLYINTEFYEELRGLVENQVRLLEEDRFAEFLALSSSVQKLQDKIAQYQKKLRANSNRSMDDAKMMKAQEVQQHIAAIQTSLQASYEKMERLLLEKQEQLHKELLKIKTGQKALRGYGNKGKNIPRFLETTG
;
A
#
# COMPACT_ATOMS: atom_id res chain seq x y z
N MET A 1 -16.47 -1.54 31.12
CA MET A 1 -15.37 -0.90 30.36
C MET A 1 -15.59 0.60 30.30
N GLY A 2 -14.63 1.40 30.77
CA GLY A 2 -14.66 2.86 30.79
C GLY A 2 -14.14 3.49 29.49
N PHE A 3 -14.46 4.75 29.23
CA PHE A 3 -14.02 5.47 28.02
C PHE A 3 -12.49 5.56 27.89
N ILE A 4 -11.76 5.71 29.00
CA ILE A 4 -10.29 5.69 29.01
C ILE A 4 -9.75 4.31 28.60
N GLU A 5 -10.36 3.21 29.05
CA GLU A 5 -9.95 1.85 28.65
C GLU A 5 -10.15 1.64 27.15
N TYR A 6 -11.26 2.18 26.59
CA TYR A 6 -11.45 2.17 25.15
C TYR A 6 -10.40 2.99 24.39
N LEU A 7 -9.93 4.13 24.94
CA LEU A 7 -8.84 4.91 24.34
C LEU A 7 -7.52 4.13 24.34
N TYR A 8 -7.17 3.43 25.42
CA TYR A 8 -5.96 2.61 25.46
C TYR A 8 -6.01 1.46 24.45
N ILE A 9 -7.12 0.72 24.39
CA ILE A 9 -7.29 -0.36 23.41
C ILE A 9 -7.21 0.17 21.98
N ASN A 10 -7.83 1.33 21.72
CA ASN A 10 -7.75 1.96 20.40
C ASN A 10 -6.31 2.38 20.06
N THR A 11 -5.53 2.82 21.05
CA THR A 11 -4.11 3.16 20.87
C THR A 11 -3.28 1.93 20.50
N GLU A 12 -3.50 0.79 21.16
CA GLU A 12 -2.83 -0.48 20.83
C GLU A 12 -3.09 -0.90 19.38
N PHE A 13 -4.34 -0.76 18.90
CA PHE A 13 -4.64 -1.05 17.49
C PHE A 13 -3.95 -0.09 16.52
N TYR A 14 -3.80 1.18 16.88
CA TYR A 14 -3.04 2.14 16.06
C TYR A 14 -1.55 1.82 16.00
N GLU A 15 -0.97 1.41 17.13
CA GLU A 15 0.43 0.97 17.21
C GLU A 15 0.68 -0.30 16.38
N GLU A 16 -0.21 -1.30 16.49
CA GLU A 16 -0.16 -2.51 15.67
C GLU A 16 -0.29 -2.16 14.18
N LEU A 17 -1.17 -1.22 13.82
CA LEU A 17 -1.35 -0.78 12.45
C LEU A 17 -0.11 -0.09 11.91
N ARG A 18 0.53 0.77 12.72
CA ARG A 18 1.79 1.42 12.37
C ARG A 18 2.86 0.37 12.04
N GLY A 19 3.04 -0.63 12.91
CA GLY A 19 4.02 -1.69 12.67
C GLY A 19 3.76 -2.48 11.37
N LEU A 20 2.49 -2.79 11.07
CA LEU A 20 2.15 -3.48 9.82
C LEU A 20 2.41 -2.63 8.58
N VAL A 21 2.07 -1.33 8.63
CA VAL A 21 2.27 -0.41 7.51
C VAL A 21 3.75 -0.13 7.28
N GLU A 22 4.54 0.05 8.34
CA GLU A 22 6.00 0.18 8.24
C GLU A 22 6.63 -1.09 7.62
N ASN A 23 6.14 -2.27 8.00
CA ASN A 23 6.59 -3.52 7.39
C ASN A 23 6.20 -3.60 5.90
N GLN A 24 5.00 -3.17 5.53
CA GLN A 24 4.58 -3.09 4.13
C GLN A 24 5.46 -2.15 3.30
N VAL A 25 5.83 -0.98 3.85
CA VAL A 25 6.76 -0.06 3.20
C VAL A 25 8.11 -0.74 2.97
N ARG A 26 8.68 -1.38 4.01
CA ARG A 26 9.95 -2.11 3.89
C ARG A 26 9.89 -3.20 2.82
N LEU A 27 8.81 -3.98 2.78
CA LEU A 27 8.65 -5.06 1.79
C LEU A 27 8.58 -4.52 0.35
N LEU A 28 7.99 -3.34 0.15
CA LEU A 28 8.00 -2.69 -1.17
C LEU A 28 9.39 -2.16 -1.55
N GLU A 29 10.15 -1.63 -0.60
CA GLU A 29 11.55 -1.23 -0.82
C GLU A 29 12.43 -2.44 -1.17
N GLU A 30 12.15 -3.60 -0.58
CA GLU A 30 12.83 -4.88 -0.84
C GLU A 30 12.32 -5.64 -2.08
N ASP A 31 11.40 -5.07 -2.87
CA ASP A 31 10.77 -5.74 -4.04
C ASP A 31 9.99 -7.03 -3.71
N ARG A 32 9.63 -7.25 -2.44
CA ARG A 32 8.90 -8.43 -1.96
C ARG A 32 7.39 -8.25 -2.06
N PHE A 33 6.91 -8.07 -3.28
CA PHE A 33 5.51 -7.71 -3.55
C PHE A 33 4.49 -8.75 -3.06
N ALA A 34 4.80 -10.04 -3.15
CA ALA A 34 3.90 -11.11 -2.70
C ALA A 34 3.63 -11.03 -1.18
N GLU A 35 4.66 -10.72 -0.39
CA GLU A 35 4.55 -10.59 1.06
C GLU A 35 3.87 -9.29 1.46
N PHE A 36 4.14 -8.21 0.70
CA PHE A 36 3.39 -6.96 0.82
C PHE A 36 1.87 -7.18 0.69
N LEU A 37 1.45 -7.92 -0.34
CA LEU A 37 0.04 -8.26 -0.57
C LEU A 37 -0.54 -9.16 0.52
N ALA A 38 0.26 -10.10 1.04
CA ALA A 38 -0.18 -10.98 2.13
C ALA A 38 -0.58 -10.18 3.38
N LEU A 39 0.10 -9.07 3.66
CA LEU A 39 -0.20 -8.19 4.80
C LEU A 39 -1.47 -7.35 4.61
N SER A 40 -1.94 -7.12 3.39
CA SER A 40 -3.08 -6.24 3.11
C SER A 40 -4.36 -6.68 3.83
N SER A 41 -4.58 -7.99 3.95
CA SER A 41 -5.76 -8.50 4.67
C SER A 41 -5.71 -8.24 6.18
N SER A 42 -4.52 -8.31 6.79
CA SER A 42 -4.31 -8.00 8.21
C SER A 42 -4.51 -6.51 8.48
N VAL A 43 -3.96 -5.67 7.60
CA VAL A 43 -4.12 -4.21 7.65
C VAL A 43 -5.59 -3.82 7.57
N GLN A 44 -6.34 -4.37 6.59
CA GLN A 44 -7.77 -4.08 6.45
C GLN A 44 -8.56 -4.49 7.69
N LYS A 45 -8.32 -5.70 8.22
CA LYS A 45 -8.99 -6.18 9.45
C LYS A 45 -8.74 -5.25 10.63
N LEU A 46 -7.52 -4.70 10.75
CA LEU A 46 -7.16 -3.81 11.85
C LEU A 46 -7.79 -2.42 11.68
N GLN A 47 -7.83 -1.89 10.46
CA GLN A 47 -8.58 -0.67 10.14
C GLN A 47 -10.07 -0.82 10.47
N ASP A 48 -10.67 -1.95 10.14
CA ASP A 48 -12.08 -2.23 10.47
C ASP A 48 -12.30 -2.29 11.99
N LYS A 49 -11.39 -2.93 12.73
CA LYS A 49 -11.41 -2.95 14.21
C LYS A 49 -11.33 -1.53 14.79
N ILE A 50 -10.41 -0.71 14.30
CA ILE A 50 -10.27 0.70 14.72
C ILE A 50 -11.57 1.45 14.44
N ALA A 51 -12.14 1.33 13.24
CA ALA A 51 -13.38 2.01 12.88
C ALA A 51 -14.56 1.59 13.79
N GLN A 52 -14.65 0.31 14.14
CA GLN A 52 -15.65 -0.19 15.10
C GLN A 52 -15.42 0.36 16.51
N TYR A 53 -14.17 0.41 16.98
CA TYR A 53 -13.85 0.94 18.31
C TYR A 53 -14.04 2.44 18.41
N GLN A 54 -13.73 3.20 17.36
CA GLN A 54 -14.03 4.63 17.30
C GLN A 54 -15.52 4.93 17.43
N LYS A 55 -16.40 4.12 16.79
CA LYS A 55 -17.85 4.24 16.96
C LYS A 55 -18.27 4.02 18.41
N LYS A 56 -17.72 3.00 19.08
CA LYS A 56 -17.96 2.72 20.50
C LYS A 56 -17.43 3.83 21.42
N LEU A 57 -16.29 4.44 21.07
CA LEU A 57 -15.70 5.57 21.77
C LEU A 57 -16.61 6.79 21.75
N ARG A 58 -17.09 7.18 20.56
CA ARG A 58 -18.05 8.28 20.40
C ARG A 58 -19.35 8.05 21.17
N ALA A 59 -19.85 6.81 21.17
CA ALA A 59 -21.06 6.47 21.93
C ALA A 59 -20.87 6.58 23.46
N ASN A 60 -19.63 6.50 23.98
CA ASN A 60 -19.32 6.59 25.40
C ASN A 60 -18.70 7.93 25.84
N SER A 61 -18.58 8.92 24.93
CA SER A 61 -17.91 10.20 25.24
C SER A 61 -18.73 11.13 26.14
N ASN A 62 -20.04 10.95 26.22
CA ASN A 62 -20.94 11.82 26.99
C ASN A 62 -21.03 11.46 28.49
N ARG A 63 -20.11 10.62 28.98
CA ARG A 63 -20.04 10.32 30.42
C ARG A 63 -19.26 11.42 31.11
N SER A 64 -19.87 12.02 32.14
CA SER A 64 -19.19 12.98 33.02
C SER A 64 -17.90 12.35 33.54
N MET A 65 -16.80 13.08 33.36
CA MET A 65 -15.46 12.70 33.82
C MET A 65 -14.92 13.80 34.73
N ASP A 66 -14.22 13.40 35.77
CA ASP A 66 -13.41 14.33 36.57
C ASP A 66 -12.28 14.93 35.71
N ASP A 67 -11.83 16.14 36.05
CA ASP A 67 -10.80 16.88 35.31
C ASP A 67 -9.50 16.07 35.10
N ALA A 68 -9.05 15.32 36.12
CA ALA A 68 -7.87 14.47 36.02
C ALA A 68 -8.03 13.34 34.98
N LYS A 69 -9.25 12.82 34.80
CA LYS A 69 -9.56 11.80 33.78
C LYS A 69 -9.65 12.42 32.39
N MET A 70 -10.15 13.64 32.28
CA MET A 70 -10.17 14.38 31.02
C MET A 70 -8.76 14.71 30.53
N MET A 71 -7.85 15.17 31.40
CA MET A 71 -6.46 15.43 31.03
C MET A 71 -5.77 14.18 30.46
N LYS A 72 -5.89 13.03 31.14
CA LYS A 72 -5.36 11.76 30.63
C LYS A 72 -5.97 11.34 29.31
N ALA A 73 -7.28 11.54 29.14
CA ALA A 73 -7.94 11.23 27.87
C ALA A 73 -7.40 12.09 26.71
N GLN A 74 -7.13 13.38 26.97
CA GLN A 74 -6.54 14.29 25.99
C GLN A 74 -5.11 13.87 25.63
N GLU A 75 -4.27 13.50 26.61
CA GLU A 75 -2.92 12.98 26.36
C GLU A 75 -2.94 11.76 25.45
N VAL A 76 -3.82 10.79 25.72
CA VAL A 76 -3.95 9.58 24.89
C VAL A 76 -4.47 9.93 23.49
N GLN A 77 -5.39 10.88 23.36
CA GLN A 77 -5.86 11.35 22.05
C GLN A 77 -4.76 12.04 21.24
N GLN A 78 -3.91 12.83 21.89
CA GLN A 78 -2.74 13.43 21.24
C GLN A 78 -1.75 12.37 20.75
N HIS A 79 -1.52 11.33 21.56
CA HIS A 79 -0.68 10.20 21.15
C HIS A 79 -1.28 9.46 19.93
N ILE A 80 -2.58 9.19 19.94
CA ILE A 80 -3.28 8.62 18.78
C ILE A 80 -3.12 9.50 17.54
N ALA A 81 -3.26 10.83 17.67
CA ALA A 81 -3.10 11.76 16.57
C ALA A 81 -1.67 11.72 15.99
N ALA A 82 -0.64 11.63 16.84
CA ALA A 82 0.74 11.48 16.40
C ALA A 82 0.96 10.19 15.60
N ILE A 83 0.36 9.06 16.05
CA ILE A 83 0.42 7.79 15.30
C ILE A 83 -0.28 7.93 13.95
N GLN A 84 -1.44 8.60 13.90
CA GLN A 84 -2.17 8.83 12.64
C GLN A 84 -1.35 9.65 11.64
N THR A 85 -0.65 10.70 12.09
CA THR A 85 0.25 11.49 11.23
C THR A 85 1.40 10.63 10.69
N SER A 86 2.01 9.79 11.53
CA SER A 86 3.06 8.85 11.12
C SER A 86 2.56 7.81 10.09
N LEU A 87 1.35 7.30 10.30
CA LEU A 87 0.69 6.39 9.36
C LEU A 87 0.42 7.07 8.02
N GLN A 88 -0.09 8.30 8.03
CA GLN A 88 -0.33 9.06 6.80
C GLN A 88 0.96 9.22 5.99
N ALA A 89 2.05 9.64 6.62
CA ALA A 89 3.35 9.75 5.95
C ALA A 89 3.82 8.41 5.36
N SER A 90 3.55 7.30 6.06
CA SER A 90 3.90 5.96 5.58
C SER A 90 3.06 5.53 4.38
N TYR A 91 1.76 5.84 4.36
CA TYR A 91 0.89 5.60 3.19
C TYR A 91 1.29 6.46 1.99
N GLU A 92 1.62 7.73 2.20
CA GLU A 92 2.11 8.61 1.11
C GLU A 92 3.42 8.07 0.52
N LYS A 93 4.34 7.59 1.37
CA LYS A 93 5.57 6.93 0.90
C LYS A 93 5.26 5.66 0.12
N MET A 94 4.34 4.83 0.61
CA MET A 94 3.89 3.60 -0.04
C MET A 94 3.30 3.87 -1.43
N GLU A 95 2.45 4.87 -1.55
CA GLU A 95 1.85 5.29 -2.82
C GLU A 95 2.91 5.71 -3.84
N ARG A 96 3.89 6.52 -3.42
CA ARG A 96 5.01 6.92 -4.30
C ARG A 96 5.80 5.71 -4.80
N LEU A 97 6.16 4.79 -3.91
CA LEU A 97 6.89 3.57 -4.27
C LEU A 97 6.10 2.71 -5.26
N LEU A 98 4.78 2.55 -5.06
CA LEU A 98 3.94 1.79 -5.97
C LEU A 98 3.87 2.42 -7.37
N LEU A 99 3.74 3.75 -7.45
CA LEU A 99 3.74 4.48 -8.72
C LEU A 99 5.08 4.34 -9.45
N GLU A 100 6.20 4.44 -8.74
CA GLU A 100 7.53 4.23 -9.31
C GLU A 100 7.70 2.81 -9.87
N LYS A 101 7.30 1.79 -9.11
CA LYS A 101 7.33 0.38 -9.55
C LYS A 101 6.43 0.17 -10.76
N GLN A 102 5.24 0.78 -10.79
CA GLN A 102 4.32 0.71 -11.93
C GLN A 102 4.94 1.30 -13.20
N GLU A 103 5.61 2.45 -13.10
CA GLU A 103 6.27 3.08 -14.24
C GLU A 103 7.44 2.22 -14.76
N GLN A 104 8.23 1.63 -13.86
CA GLN A 104 9.30 0.70 -14.20
C GLN A 104 8.77 -0.52 -14.96
N LEU A 105 7.72 -1.17 -14.45
CA LEU A 105 7.06 -2.30 -15.11
C LEU A 105 6.52 -1.92 -16.50
N HIS A 106 5.95 -0.73 -16.64
CA HIS A 106 5.46 -0.26 -17.94
C HIS A 106 6.61 -0.12 -18.96
N LYS A 107 7.73 0.47 -18.54
CA LYS A 107 8.94 0.59 -19.38
C LYS A 107 9.49 -0.77 -19.79
N GLU A 108 9.52 -1.73 -18.87
CA GLU A 108 9.97 -3.10 -19.15
C GLU A 108 9.05 -3.82 -20.15
N LEU A 109 7.73 -3.71 -19.97
CA LEU A 109 6.76 -4.28 -20.91
C LEU A 109 6.92 -3.71 -22.33
N LEU A 110 7.18 -2.40 -22.45
CA LEU A 110 7.47 -1.78 -23.74
C LEU A 110 8.74 -2.34 -24.38
N LYS A 111 9.82 -2.53 -23.60
CA LYS A 111 11.07 -3.15 -24.06
C LYS A 111 10.85 -4.60 -24.53
N ILE A 112 10.05 -5.38 -23.80
CA ILE A 112 9.70 -6.75 -24.20
C ILE A 112 8.91 -6.73 -25.51
N LYS A 113 7.92 -5.84 -25.65
CA LYS A 113 7.11 -5.71 -26.88
C LYS A 113 7.96 -5.31 -28.08
N THR A 114 8.90 -4.39 -27.92
CA THR A 114 9.83 -4.01 -29.01
C THR A 114 10.78 -5.15 -29.36
N GLY A 115 11.32 -5.87 -28.36
CA GLY A 115 12.12 -7.08 -28.56
C GLY A 115 11.36 -8.17 -29.31
N GLN A 116 10.10 -8.46 -28.94
CA GLN A 116 9.24 -9.40 -29.65
C GLN A 116 8.98 -8.97 -31.10
N LYS A 117 8.76 -7.68 -31.36
CA LYS A 117 8.61 -7.14 -32.72
C LYS A 117 9.89 -7.32 -33.54
N ALA A 118 11.05 -7.07 -32.94
CA ALA A 118 12.34 -7.28 -33.58
C ALA A 118 12.54 -8.75 -33.95
N LEU A 119 12.31 -9.69 -33.01
CA LEU A 119 12.41 -11.14 -33.25
C LEU A 119 11.48 -11.60 -34.40
N ARG A 120 10.23 -11.13 -34.45
CA ARG A 120 9.31 -11.39 -35.56
C ARG A 120 9.83 -10.85 -36.90
N GLY A 121 10.47 -9.68 -36.90
CA GLY A 121 11.07 -9.07 -38.08
C GLY A 121 12.28 -9.85 -38.62
N TYR A 122 13.04 -10.52 -37.76
CA TYR A 122 14.15 -11.39 -38.16
C TYR A 122 13.65 -12.75 -38.69
N GLY A 123 12.60 -13.33 -38.10
CA GLY A 123 12.03 -14.62 -38.55
C GLY A 123 11.35 -14.58 -39.94
N ASN A 124 10.96 -13.40 -40.43
CA ASN A 124 10.21 -13.24 -41.68
C ASN A 124 11.04 -12.79 -42.90
N LYS A 125 12.38 -12.69 -42.81
CA LYS A 125 13.25 -12.35 -43.96
C LYS A 125 13.56 -13.54 -44.90
N GLY A 126 12.79 -14.62 -44.84
CA GLY A 126 13.03 -15.87 -45.57
C GLY A 126 12.19 -16.11 -46.84
N LYS A 127 11.41 -15.14 -47.36
CA LYS A 127 10.57 -15.36 -48.56
C LYS A 127 10.62 -14.25 -49.61
N ASN A 128 11.76 -13.57 -49.76
CA ASN A 128 12.03 -12.85 -51.02
C ASN A 128 12.83 -13.80 -51.93
N ILE A 129 12.13 -14.80 -52.48
CA ILE A 129 12.65 -15.58 -53.59
C ILE A 129 12.78 -14.59 -54.76
N PRO A 130 13.98 -14.32 -55.30
CA PRO A 130 14.09 -13.55 -56.52
C PRO A 130 13.36 -14.35 -57.60
N ARG A 131 12.26 -13.81 -58.14
CA ARG A 131 11.74 -14.31 -59.42
C ARG A 131 12.85 -14.09 -60.42
N PHE A 132 13.42 -15.20 -60.88
CA PHE A 132 14.40 -15.25 -61.96
C PHE A 132 14.04 -14.21 -63.04
N LEU A 133 15.01 -13.35 -63.32
CA LEU A 133 15.14 -12.66 -64.61
C LEU A 133 15.24 -13.71 -65.73
N GLU A 134 14.91 -13.29 -66.95
CA GLU A 134 14.73 -14.05 -68.20
C GLU A 134 13.26 -14.45 -68.43
N THR A 135 12.59 -13.87 -69.43
CA THR A 135 12.90 -14.11 -70.85
C THR A 135 12.93 -12.85 -71.72
N THR A 136 14.07 -12.61 -72.37
CA THR A 136 14.09 -12.15 -73.76
C THR A 136 13.48 -13.22 -74.67
N GLY A 137 12.55 -12.81 -75.54
CA GLY A 137 11.93 -13.58 -76.61
C GLY A 137 11.00 -12.70 -77.41
#